data_AF-A0A934M774-F1
#
_entry.id   AF-A0A934M774-F1
#
_cell.length_a   1.000
_cell.length_b   1.000
_cell.length_c   1.000
_cell.angle_alpha   90.00
_cell.angle_beta   90.00
_cell.angle_gamma   90.00
#
_symmetry.space_group_name_H-M   'P 1'
#
loop_
_entity.id
_entity.type
_entity.pdbx_description
1 polymer ?
#
loop_
_entity_poly.entity_id
_entity_poly.type
_entity_poly.pdbx_seq_one_letter_code
_entity_poly.pdbx_strand_id
1 'polypeptide(L)'
;MGYNPDGSCHDELFAFGGRGFSIFTADGTRIYNSGDDFLRTVAQFPELAADIDGRSDNKGTEPEGVTLGEIGGRTYAFIGLERACGIMVYDVTDPRSPAFVTYVNNRDLGQPADSPAAGDIGPEGLTFIPAAESPNARNLLAVANEVSGTTTIWEITTGTGGEDGGDNGNDNGEQLPLPGGSSHGSSGGGIIGVILAILGPLFGIVPVLGGHLHAALQNLLPRQR
;
A
#
# COMPACT_ATOMS: atom_id res chain seq x y z
N MET A 1 -11.09 9.62 -29.05
CA MET A 1 -12.48 9.82 -29.49
C MET A 1 -12.75 8.91 -30.69
N GLY A 2 -13.21 7.67 -30.44
CA GLY A 2 -14.26 7.06 -31.23
C GLY A 2 -13.96 6.04 -32.35
N TYR A 3 -12.72 5.80 -32.79
CA TYR A 3 -12.44 4.84 -33.87
C TYR A 3 -11.16 4.03 -33.64
N ASN A 4 -11.20 2.75 -34.02
CA ASN A 4 -10.03 1.88 -34.10
C ASN A 4 -9.07 2.35 -35.20
N PRO A 5 -7.79 1.90 -35.20
CA PRO A 5 -6.83 2.25 -36.26
C PRO A 5 -7.26 1.82 -37.67
N ASP A 6 -8.18 0.86 -37.78
CA ASP A 6 -8.78 0.38 -39.02
C ASP A 6 -10.04 1.15 -39.45
N GLY A 7 -10.46 2.16 -38.68
CA GLY A 7 -11.63 2.99 -38.97
C GLY A 7 -12.97 2.38 -38.57
N SER A 8 -13.00 1.22 -37.91
CA SER A 8 -14.22 0.69 -37.30
C SER A 8 -14.61 1.49 -36.05
N CYS A 9 -15.91 1.62 -35.79
CA CYS A 9 -16.40 2.13 -34.51
C CYS A 9 -15.92 1.19 -33.39
N HIS A 10 -15.52 1.75 -32.25
CA HIS A 10 -15.31 0.92 -31.06
C HIS A 10 -16.64 0.27 -30.66
N ASP A 11 -16.64 -1.05 -30.46
CA ASP A 11 -17.80 -1.79 -29.96
C ASP A 11 -18.04 -1.50 -28.47
N GLU A 12 -16.99 -1.11 -27.73
CA GLU A 12 -17.02 -0.76 -26.31
C GLU A 12 -16.10 0.44 -26.01
N LEU A 13 -16.56 1.33 -25.13
CA LEU A 13 -15.77 2.46 -24.61
C LEU A 13 -15.10 2.03 -23.30
N PHE A 14 -13.81 1.76 -23.35
CA PHE A 14 -13.01 1.58 -22.14
C PHE A 14 -12.57 2.95 -21.60
N ALA A 15 -13.02 3.28 -20.39
CA ALA A 15 -12.50 4.39 -19.62
C ALA A 15 -11.82 3.84 -18.37
N PHE A 16 -10.52 4.05 -18.25
CA PHE A 16 -9.84 3.83 -16.97
C PHE A 16 -10.33 4.91 -16.01
N GLY A 17 -10.93 4.50 -14.88
CA GLY A 17 -11.50 5.43 -13.91
C GLY A 17 -10.43 6.33 -13.28
N GLY A 18 -10.76 7.60 -13.03
CA GLY A 18 -9.83 8.60 -12.44
C GLY A 18 -9.59 8.46 -10.94
N ARG A 19 -9.62 7.22 -10.41
CA ARG A 19 -9.47 6.95 -8.98
C ARG A 19 -8.00 6.67 -8.68
N GLY A 20 -7.34 7.69 -8.15
CA GLY A 20 -5.96 7.67 -7.70
C GLY A 20 -5.72 8.83 -6.74
N PHE A 21 -4.47 9.25 -6.56
CA PHE A 21 -4.13 10.42 -5.76
C PHE A 21 -3.65 11.58 -6.63
N SER A 22 -3.77 12.79 -6.07
CA SER A 22 -3.23 14.02 -6.61
C SER A 22 -2.49 14.77 -5.50
N ILE A 23 -1.44 15.50 -5.85
CA ILE A 23 -0.72 16.36 -4.92
C ILE A 23 -1.03 17.82 -5.27
N PHE A 24 -1.32 18.61 -4.24
CA PHE A 24 -1.63 20.03 -4.35
C PHE A 24 -0.63 20.83 -3.53
N THR A 25 -0.27 22.03 -4.00
CA THR A 25 0.38 23.05 -3.18
C THR A 25 -0.61 23.62 -2.17
N ALA A 26 -0.09 24.31 -1.15
CA ALA A 26 -0.92 24.90 -0.08
C ALA A 26 -1.93 25.94 -0.58
N ASP A 27 -1.71 26.53 -1.76
CA ASP A 27 -2.63 27.46 -2.42
C ASP A 27 -3.71 26.76 -3.28
N GLY A 28 -3.73 25.43 -3.29
CA GLY A 28 -4.71 24.63 -4.02
C GLY A 28 -4.35 24.35 -5.48
N THR A 29 -3.15 24.70 -5.94
CA THR A 29 -2.70 24.32 -7.30
C THR A 29 -2.34 22.84 -7.35
N ARG A 30 -2.99 22.07 -8.24
CA ARG A 30 -2.63 20.66 -8.46
C ARG A 30 -1.29 20.56 -9.19
N ILE A 31 -0.30 19.92 -8.58
CA ILE A 31 1.04 19.74 -9.13
C ILE A 31 1.32 18.31 -9.63
N TYR A 32 0.53 17.34 -9.20
CA TYR A 32 0.61 15.96 -9.68
C TYR A 32 -0.78 15.30 -9.71
N ASN A 33 -0.98 14.38 -10.64
CA ASN A 33 -2.11 13.47 -10.68
C ASN A 33 -1.62 12.11 -11.19
N SER A 34 -1.88 11.05 -10.43
CA SER A 34 -1.54 9.66 -10.79
C SER A 34 -2.35 9.10 -11.97
N GLY A 35 -3.43 9.77 -12.39
CA GLY A 35 -4.21 9.33 -13.55
C GLY A 35 -4.82 7.94 -13.33
N ASP A 36 -4.45 6.98 -14.19
CA ASP A 36 -4.91 5.59 -14.16
C ASP A 36 -3.88 4.61 -13.61
N ASP A 37 -2.77 5.09 -13.02
CA ASP A 37 -1.67 4.26 -12.51
C ASP A 37 -2.16 3.19 -11.54
N PHE A 38 -3.15 3.51 -10.69
CA PHE A 38 -3.67 2.57 -9.69
C PHE A 38 -4.29 1.35 -10.36
N LEU A 39 -5.14 1.60 -11.35
CA LEU A 39 -5.82 0.54 -12.08
C LEU A 39 -4.83 -0.28 -12.90
N ARG A 40 -3.85 0.37 -13.54
CA ARG A 40 -2.78 -0.34 -14.27
C ARG A 40 -1.95 -1.23 -13.35
N THR A 41 -1.62 -0.75 -12.17
CA THR A 41 -0.85 -1.52 -11.18
C THR A 41 -1.66 -2.73 -10.70
N VAL A 42 -2.91 -2.54 -10.28
CA VAL A 42 -3.76 -3.66 -9.82
C VAL A 42 -4.00 -4.68 -10.93
N ALA A 43 -4.15 -4.24 -12.19
CA ALA A 43 -4.33 -5.13 -13.34
C ALA A 43 -3.13 -6.05 -13.62
N GLN A 44 -1.94 -5.73 -13.09
CA GLN A 44 -0.78 -6.63 -13.15
C GLN A 44 -0.90 -7.84 -12.20
N PHE A 45 -1.89 -7.81 -11.30
CA PHE A 45 -2.21 -8.88 -10.37
C PHE A 45 -3.60 -9.45 -10.74
N PRO A 46 -3.70 -10.25 -11.81
CA PRO A 46 -4.98 -10.65 -12.40
C PRO A 46 -5.89 -11.42 -11.43
N GLU A 47 -5.29 -12.13 -10.47
CA GLU A 47 -6.06 -12.85 -9.45
C GLU A 47 -6.80 -11.88 -8.51
N LEU A 48 -6.15 -10.76 -8.12
CA LEU A 48 -6.76 -9.68 -7.33
C LEU A 48 -7.75 -8.86 -8.16
N ALA A 49 -7.47 -8.70 -9.46
CA ALA A 49 -8.32 -7.95 -10.39
C ALA A 49 -9.61 -8.71 -10.77
N ALA A 50 -9.63 -10.04 -10.73
CA ALA A 50 -10.81 -10.84 -11.05
C ALA A 50 -11.98 -10.62 -10.06
N ASP A 51 -11.68 -10.34 -8.79
CA ASP A 51 -12.66 -9.96 -7.76
C ASP A 51 -13.24 -8.54 -8.01
N ILE A 52 -12.56 -7.74 -8.84
CA ILE A 52 -12.96 -6.37 -9.24
C ILE A 52 -13.85 -6.40 -10.49
N ASP A 53 -13.70 -7.36 -11.41
CA ASP A 53 -14.35 -7.36 -12.73
C ASP A 53 -15.88 -7.20 -12.66
N GLY A 54 -16.55 -7.89 -11.74
CA GLY A 54 -18.00 -7.78 -11.53
C GLY A 54 -18.48 -6.43 -10.96
N ARG A 55 -17.57 -5.52 -10.61
CA ARG A 55 -17.84 -4.20 -10.00
C ARG A 55 -16.94 -3.08 -10.57
N SER A 56 -16.19 -3.37 -11.62
CA SER A 56 -15.19 -2.47 -12.21
C SER A 56 -15.86 -1.24 -12.81
N ASP A 57 -17.06 -1.42 -13.37
CA ASP A 57 -17.93 -0.37 -13.89
C ASP A 57 -18.47 0.58 -12.80
N ASN A 58 -18.60 0.11 -11.57
CA ASN A 58 -19.31 0.80 -10.50
C ASN A 58 -18.34 1.50 -9.50
N LYS A 59 -17.14 0.93 -9.25
CA LYS A 59 -16.33 1.32 -8.09
C LYS A 59 -14.79 1.37 -8.30
N GLY A 60 -14.18 0.63 -9.23
CA GLY A 60 -12.74 0.72 -9.53
C GLY A 60 -11.79 0.39 -8.35
N THR A 61 -10.62 1.04 -8.28
CA THR A 61 -9.54 0.75 -7.30
C THR A 61 -9.73 1.32 -5.89
N GLU A 62 -10.71 2.22 -5.69
CA GLU A 62 -11.11 2.82 -4.39
C GLU A 62 -9.98 3.08 -3.37
N PRO A 63 -9.10 4.07 -3.61
CA PRO A 63 -8.24 4.59 -2.55
C PRO A 63 -9.07 5.25 -1.44
N GLU A 64 -8.82 4.87 -0.18
CA GLU A 64 -9.58 5.34 0.99
C GLU A 64 -8.68 6.11 1.95
N GLY A 65 -7.62 5.46 2.43
CA GLY A 65 -6.65 6.05 3.37
C GLY A 65 -5.32 6.42 2.72
N VAL A 66 -4.71 7.51 3.21
CA VAL A 66 -3.31 7.84 2.92
C VAL A 66 -2.59 8.29 4.19
N THR A 67 -1.35 7.82 4.37
CA THR A 67 -0.44 8.35 5.39
C THR A 67 0.95 8.59 4.78
N LEU A 68 1.70 9.50 5.38
CA LEU A 68 3.07 9.80 4.97
C LEU A 68 4.06 9.28 6.01
N GLY A 69 5.21 8.78 5.55
CA GLY A 69 6.32 8.40 6.41
C GLY A 69 7.65 8.83 5.84
N GLU A 70 8.57 9.28 6.69
CA GLU A 70 9.94 9.57 6.28
C GLU A 70 10.85 8.39 6.64
N ILE A 71 11.58 7.87 5.65
CA ILE A 71 12.51 6.75 5.80
C ILE A 71 13.80 7.11 5.07
N GLY A 72 14.91 7.21 5.81
CA GLY A 72 16.22 7.50 5.22
C GLY A 72 16.28 8.82 4.45
N GLY A 73 15.56 9.85 4.92
CA GLY A 73 15.49 11.17 4.27
C GLY A 73 14.61 11.24 3.02
N ARG A 74 13.85 10.17 2.72
CA ARG A 74 12.84 10.14 1.65
C ARG A 74 11.44 10.11 2.25
N THR A 75 10.51 10.82 1.63
CA THR A 75 9.10 10.84 2.02
C THR A 75 8.32 9.85 1.19
N TYR A 76 7.60 8.95 1.84
CA TYR A 76 6.76 7.94 1.20
C TYR A 76 5.29 8.18 1.51
N ALA A 77 4.43 7.96 0.52
CA ALA A 77 2.99 7.87 0.69
C ALA A 77 2.56 6.41 0.69
N PHE A 78 1.86 6.00 1.73
CA PHE A 78 1.22 4.70 1.86
C PHE A 78 -0.28 4.89 1.67
N ILE A 79 -0.85 4.22 0.67
CA ILE A 79 -2.22 4.44 0.22
C ILE A 79 -2.97 3.12 0.27
N GLY A 80 -3.99 3.02 1.12
CA GLY A 80 -4.85 1.85 1.23
C GLY A 80 -5.88 1.81 0.10
N LEU A 81 -6.06 0.64 -0.50
CA LEU A 81 -7.12 0.41 -1.49
C LEU A 81 -8.20 -0.47 -0.85
N GLU A 82 -9.39 0.08 -0.61
CA GLU A 82 -10.43 -0.65 0.12
C GLU A 82 -10.86 -1.91 -0.65
N ARG A 83 -11.30 -1.76 -1.89
CA ARG A 83 -11.84 -2.87 -2.69
C ARG A 83 -10.79 -3.74 -3.34
N ALA A 84 -9.79 -3.11 -3.96
CA ALA A 84 -8.66 -3.86 -4.53
C ALA A 84 -7.81 -4.52 -3.42
N CYS A 85 -8.02 -4.11 -2.17
CA CYS A 85 -7.24 -4.50 -0.99
C CYS A 85 -5.77 -4.09 -1.14
N GLY A 86 -5.01 -4.22 -0.06
CA GLY A 86 -3.59 -3.93 -0.06
C GLY A 86 -3.24 -2.44 -0.07
N ILE A 87 -1.93 -2.19 -0.16
CA ILE A 87 -1.32 -0.89 0.09
C ILE A 87 -0.42 -0.55 -1.09
N MET A 88 -0.66 0.58 -1.73
CA MET A 88 0.28 1.16 -2.69
C MET A 88 1.28 2.06 -1.98
N VAL A 89 2.53 1.97 -2.38
CA VAL A 89 3.63 2.79 -1.85
C VAL A 89 4.22 3.61 -2.97
N TYR A 90 4.31 4.92 -2.75
CA TYR A 90 4.98 5.86 -3.63
C TYR A 90 6.06 6.62 -2.88
N ASP A 91 7.23 6.81 -3.49
CA ASP A 91 8.19 7.83 -3.08
C ASP A 91 7.68 9.17 -3.60
N VAL A 92 7.38 10.09 -2.69
CA VAL A 92 6.85 11.44 -2.94
C VAL A 92 7.83 12.52 -2.50
N THR A 93 9.11 12.17 -2.33
CA THR A 93 10.18 13.11 -1.94
C THR A 93 10.24 14.30 -2.90
N ASP A 94 10.10 14.05 -4.21
CA ASP A 94 9.73 15.08 -5.18
C ASP A 94 8.22 15.02 -5.44
N PRO A 95 7.42 15.95 -4.90
CA PRO A 95 5.97 15.94 -5.06
C PRO A 95 5.50 16.29 -6.49
N ARG A 96 6.40 16.72 -7.38
CA ARG A 96 6.10 16.92 -8.80
C ARG A 96 6.36 15.67 -9.64
N SER A 97 7.15 14.73 -9.12
CA SER A 97 7.48 13.48 -9.78
C SER A 97 7.47 12.28 -8.83
N PRO A 98 6.32 11.97 -8.17
CA PRO A 98 6.16 10.73 -7.43
C PRO A 98 6.58 9.49 -8.23
N ALA A 99 7.23 8.54 -7.56
CA ALA A 99 7.64 7.28 -8.14
C ALA A 99 6.94 6.11 -7.44
N PHE A 100 6.30 5.23 -8.20
CA PHE A 100 5.74 3.99 -7.67
C PHE A 100 6.86 3.10 -7.12
N VAL A 101 6.67 2.57 -5.92
CA VAL A 101 7.65 1.71 -5.24
C VAL A 101 7.18 0.27 -5.25
N THR A 102 6.00 0.01 -4.68
CA THR A 102 5.44 -1.33 -4.59
C THR A 102 3.94 -1.30 -4.32
N TYR A 103 3.29 -2.42 -4.58
CA TYR A 103 1.93 -2.72 -4.15
C TYR A 103 1.99 -4.03 -3.37
N VAL A 104 1.56 -3.99 -2.11
CA VAL A 104 1.59 -5.17 -1.22
C VAL A 104 0.17 -5.57 -0.84
N ASN A 105 -0.06 -6.87 -0.84
CA ASN A 105 -1.34 -7.47 -0.50
C ASN A 105 -1.05 -8.86 0.08
N ASN A 106 -1.58 -9.17 1.27
CA ASN A 106 -1.40 -10.46 1.94
C ASN A 106 -2.63 -11.38 1.80
N ARG A 107 -3.56 -11.06 0.88
CA ARG A 107 -4.73 -11.89 0.66
C ARG A 107 -4.37 -13.27 0.13
N ASP A 108 -5.02 -14.29 0.67
CA ASP A 108 -5.08 -15.62 0.09
C ASP A 108 -6.43 -15.79 -0.62
N LEU A 109 -6.40 -15.69 -1.96
CA LEU A 109 -7.59 -15.80 -2.80
C LEU A 109 -8.12 -17.23 -2.93
N GLY A 110 -7.39 -18.22 -2.42
CA GLY A 110 -7.87 -19.59 -2.29
C GLY A 110 -8.82 -19.79 -1.09
N GLN A 111 -8.94 -18.81 -0.21
CA GLN A 111 -9.79 -18.87 0.98
C GLN A 111 -11.09 -18.08 0.79
N PRO A 112 -12.19 -18.49 1.46
CA PRO A 112 -13.41 -17.69 1.50
C PRO A 112 -13.15 -16.30 2.07
N ALA A 113 -13.66 -15.24 1.44
CA ALA A 113 -13.42 -13.85 1.87
C ALA A 113 -13.92 -13.53 3.30
N ASP A 114 -14.84 -14.32 3.84
CA ASP A 114 -15.34 -14.23 5.21
C ASP A 114 -14.53 -15.10 6.22
N SER A 115 -13.50 -15.79 5.76
CA SER A 115 -12.58 -16.57 6.58
C SER A 115 -11.39 -15.72 7.04
N PRO A 116 -10.94 -15.83 8.30
CA PRO A 116 -9.69 -15.23 8.75
C PRO A 116 -8.46 -15.66 7.94
N ALA A 117 -8.52 -16.80 7.26
CA ALA A 117 -7.45 -17.29 6.40
C ALA A 117 -7.29 -16.49 5.10
N ALA A 118 -8.29 -15.68 4.70
CA ALA A 118 -8.25 -14.88 3.47
C ALA A 118 -7.30 -13.68 3.53
N GLY A 119 -6.72 -13.37 4.70
CA GLY A 119 -5.86 -12.21 4.90
C GLY A 119 -6.63 -10.91 5.10
N ASP A 120 -5.99 -9.79 4.80
CA ASP A 120 -6.56 -8.46 5.08
C ASP A 120 -7.44 -7.96 3.94
N ILE A 121 -8.64 -7.46 4.28
CA ILE A 121 -9.66 -7.01 3.32
C ILE A 121 -10.21 -5.66 3.77
N GLY A 122 -10.26 -4.69 2.85
CA GLY A 122 -10.78 -3.35 3.12
C GLY A 122 -9.89 -2.47 4.00
N PRO A 123 -8.62 -2.19 3.62
CA PRO A 123 -7.82 -1.16 4.30
C PRO A 123 -8.54 0.19 4.32
N GLU A 124 -8.67 0.78 5.51
CA GLU A 124 -9.20 2.13 5.70
C GLU A 124 -8.17 3.03 6.38
N GLY A 125 -8.01 2.89 7.70
CA GLY A 125 -7.07 3.68 8.49
C GLY A 125 -5.63 3.19 8.35
N LEU A 126 -4.70 4.09 7.99
CA LEU A 126 -3.25 3.83 7.98
C LEU A 126 -2.52 4.78 8.94
N THR A 127 -1.53 4.25 9.67
CA THR A 127 -0.64 5.06 10.52
C THR A 127 0.79 4.58 10.38
N PHE A 128 1.67 5.48 9.93
CA PHE A 128 3.10 5.26 9.94
C PHE A 128 3.67 5.48 11.35
N ILE A 129 4.53 4.57 11.80
CA ILE A 129 5.23 4.64 13.08
C ILE A 129 6.74 4.63 12.76
N PRO A 130 7.44 5.75 12.97
CA PRO A 130 8.87 5.82 12.66
C PRO A 130 9.67 4.90 13.58
N ALA A 131 10.82 4.43 13.09
CA ALA A 131 11.72 3.55 13.84
C ALA A 131 12.03 4.05 15.26
N ALA A 132 12.22 5.36 15.43
CA ALA A 132 12.51 5.99 16.73
C ALA A 132 11.36 5.88 17.76
N GLU A 133 10.13 5.67 17.29
CA GLU A 133 8.92 5.53 18.14
C GLU A 133 8.43 4.09 18.21
N SER A 134 9.00 3.19 17.40
CA SER A 134 8.64 1.78 17.35
C SER A 134 9.26 0.96 18.49
N PRO A 135 8.59 -0.12 18.95
CA PRO A 135 9.13 -1.00 19.99
C PRO A 135 10.31 -1.86 19.53
N ASN A 136 10.53 -2.00 18.21
CA ASN A 136 11.57 -2.85 17.63
C ASN A 136 12.66 -2.06 16.86
N ALA A 137 12.66 -0.72 16.97
CA ALA A 137 13.55 0.16 16.23
C ALA A 137 13.47 0.02 14.70
N ARG A 138 12.29 -0.35 14.17
CA ARG A 138 12.00 -0.47 12.73
C ARG A 138 10.85 0.43 12.33
N ASN A 139 10.82 0.88 11.08
CA ASN A 139 9.67 1.62 10.58
C ASN A 139 8.49 0.68 10.43
N LEU A 140 7.33 1.04 10.99
CA LEU A 140 6.12 0.23 10.94
C LEU A 140 4.99 1.00 10.28
N LEU A 141 4.03 0.25 9.74
CA LEU A 141 2.76 0.77 9.22
C LEU A 141 1.63 -0.05 9.84
N ALA A 142 0.82 0.58 10.68
CA ALA A 142 -0.41 -0.01 11.20
C ALA A 142 -1.55 0.26 10.22
N VAL A 143 -2.30 -0.79 9.88
CA VAL A 143 -3.41 -0.74 8.92
C VAL A 143 -4.64 -1.38 9.53
N ALA A 144 -5.73 -0.64 9.60
CA ALA A 144 -7.04 -1.14 9.99
C ALA A 144 -7.79 -1.61 8.73
N ASN A 145 -8.29 -2.84 8.78
CA ASN A 145 -9.00 -3.47 7.67
C ASN A 145 -10.47 -3.70 8.10
N GLU A 146 -11.39 -2.90 7.56
CA GLU A 146 -12.79 -2.86 7.98
C GLU A 146 -13.50 -4.19 7.71
N VAL A 147 -13.34 -4.73 6.49
CA VAL A 147 -14.09 -5.88 6.02
C VAL A 147 -13.62 -7.18 6.70
N SER A 148 -12.30 -7.37 6.84
CA SER A 148 -11.76 -8.52 7.58
C SER A 148 -11.81 -8.33 9.11
N GLY A 149 -12.05 -7.11 9.60
CA GLY A 149 -12.04 -6.79 11.03
C GLY A 149 -10.66 -6.91 11.68
N THR A 150 -9.59 -6.83 10.90
CA THR A 150 -8.20 -7.01 11.36
C THR A 150 -7.48 -5.67 11.54
N THR A 151 -6.43 -5.67 12.35
CA THR A 151 -5.43 -4.59 12.36
C THR A 151 -4.07 -5.22 12.20
N THR A 152 -3.39 -4.90 11.10
CA THR A 152 -2.10 -5.50 10.74
C THR A 152 -0.98 -4.49 10.88
N ILE A 153 0.11 -4.92 11.52
CA ILE A 153 1.35 -4.14 11.59
C ILE A 153 2.31 -4.70 10.55
N TRP A 154 2.71 -3.83 9.65
CA TRP A 154 3.66 -4.10 8.59
C TRP A 154 5.01 -3.50 8.96
N GLU A 155 6.07 -4.31 9.00
CA GLU A 155 7.43 -3.78 9.08
C GLU A 155 7.89 -3.34 7.69
N ILE A 156 8.45 -2.13 7.58
CA ILE A 156 8.96 -1.58 6.32
C ILE A 156 10.48 -1.72 6.31
N THR A 157 10.99 -2.53 5.38
CA THR A 157 12.43 -2.69 5.18
C THR A 157 12.87 -2.01 3.88
N THR A 158 14.06 -1.42 3.91
CA THR A 158 14.71 -0.83 2.75
C THR A 158 15.76 -1.81 2.25
N GLY A 159 15.64 -2.29 1.01
CA GLY A 159 16.66 -3.10 0.38
C GLY A 159 17.87 -2.24 0.05
N THR A 160 19.00 -2.53 0.70
CA THR A 160 20.29 -1.99 0.29
C THR A 160 20.67 -2.64 -1.04
N GLY A 161 20.63 -1.88 -2.14
CA GLY A 161 21.40 -2.23 -3.32
C GLY A 161 22.85 -2.41 -2.87
N GLY A 162 23.40 -3.61 -3.09
CA GLY A 162 24.54 -4.13 -2.34
C GLY A 162 25.77 -3.25 -2.29
N GLU A 163 26.11 -2.82 -1.08
CA GLU A 163 27.46 -2.55 -0.61
C GLU A 163 27.48 -2.89 0.89
N ASP A 164 27.70 -4.17 1.24
CA ASP A 164 28.83 -4.54 2.09
C ASP A 164 28.96 -6.06 2.23
N GLY A 165 30.20 -6.49 2.45
CA GLY A 165 30.67 -7.86 2.27
C GLY A 165 30.16 -8.90 3.28
N GLY A 166 29.90 -10.10 2.74
CA GLY A 166 30.24 -11.39 3.33
C GLY A 166 29.61 -11.74 4.69
N ASP A 167 28.46 -12.40 4.65
CA ASP A 167 28.21 -13.52 5.55
C ASP A 167 27.47 -14.64 4.80
N ASN A 168 28.11 -15.82 4.75
CA ASN A 168 27.54 -17.03 4.18
C ASN A 168 26.66 -17.70 5.25
N GLY A 169 25.46 -17.15 5.46
CA GLY A 169 24.39 -17.76 6.26
C GLY A 169 23.39 -18.47 5.34
N ASN A 170 23.43 -19.80 5.35
CA ASN A 170 22.49 -20.68 4.62
C ASN A 170 21.14 -20.74 5.35
N ASP A 171 20.23 -19.82 5.05
CA ASP A 171 18.88 -19.79 5.62
C ASP A 171 17.84 -20.02 4.51
N ASN A 172 17.34 -21.26 4.44
CA ASN A 172 16.32 -21.72 3.51
C ASN A 172 14.92 -21.20 3.91
N GLY A 173 14.71 -19.88 3.86
CA GLY A 173 13.39 -19.28 3.93
C GLY A 173 12.72 -19.30 2.56
N GLU A 174 11.56 -19.95 2.46
CA GLU A 174 10.75 -20.07 1.25
C GLU A 174 10.48 -18.70 0.61
N GLN A 175 11.24 -18.40 -0.44
CA GLN A 175 11.11 -17.19 -1.24
C GLN A 175 9.88 -17.34 -2.13
N LEU A 176 8.78 -16.64 -1.80
CA LEU A 176 7.62 -16.56 -2.67
C LEU A 176 8.05 -15.87 -4.00
N PRO A 177 7.89 -16.52 -5.16
CA PRO A 177 8.42 -15.99 -6.42
C PRO A 177 7.54 -14.84 -6.91
N LEU A 178 8.10 -13.64 -6.98
CA LEU A 178 7.48 -12.52 -7.68
C LEU A 178 7.64 -12.72 -9.20
N PRO A 179 6.57 -12.59 -10.01
CA PRO A 179 6.70 -12.58 -11.46
C PRO A 179 7.47 -11.32 -11.92
N GLY A 180 8.43 -11.52 -12.82
CA GLY A 180 9.44 -10.53 -13.20
C GLY A 180 8.85 -9.23 -13.76
N GLY A 181 9.20 -8.12 -13.12
CA GLY A 181 8.96 -6.76 -13.61
C GLY A 181 10.01 -6.36 -14.64
N SER A 182 9.56 -5.93 -15.81
CA SER A 182 10.39 -5.31 -16.84
C SER A 182 10.99 -4.00 -16.33
N SER A 183 12.32 -3.92 -16.36
CA SER A 183 13.10 -2.72 -16.01
C SER A 183 12.77 -1.54 -16.93
N HIS A 184 12.24 -0.46 -16.37
CA HIS A 184 12.38 0.89 -16.93
C HIS A 184 13.20 1.71 -15.94
N GLY A 185 14.39 2.12 -16.39
CA GLY A 185 15.43 2.68 -15.56
C GLY A 185 15.08 4.05 -14.97
N SER A 186 15.36 4.20 -13.68
CA SER A 186 15.69 5.47 -13.06
C SER A 186 16.77 5.21 -12.00
N SER A 187 17.89 5.90 -12.17
CA SER A 187 19.11 5.79 -11.37
C SER A 187 18.92 6.37 -9.97
N GLY A 188 19.29 5.62 -8.94
CA GLY A 188 19.62 6.15 -7.61
C GLY A 188 18.45 6.26 -6.62
N GLY A 189 17.93 5.11 -6.18
CA GLY A 189 17.04 5.03 -5.02
C GLY A 189 17.02 3.60 -4.52
N GLY A 190 17.36 3.38 -3.25
CA GLY A 190 17.30 2.05 -2.62
C GLY A 190 15.91 1.47 -2.82
N ILE A 191 15.85 0.26 -3.37
CA ILE A 191 14.61 -0.49 -3.56
C ILE A 191 14.03 -0.82 -2.18
N ILE A 192 12.87 -0.26 -1.82
CA ILE A 192 12.10 -0.74 -0.67
C ILE A 192 11.49 -2.08 -1.08
N GLY A 193 12.20 -3.15 -0.76
CA GLY A 193 11.75 -4.51 -0.96
C GLY A 193 11.64 -5.18 0.39
N VAL A 194 10.45 -5.71 0.66
CA VAL A 194 10.03 -6.47 1.86
C VAL A 194 9.28 -5.62 2.89
N ILE A 195 7.96 -5.63 2.74
CA ILE A 195 7.02 -5.29 3.81
C ILE A 195 6.53 -6.63 4.38
N LEU A 196 6.89 -6.96 5.62
CA LEU A 196 6.44 -8.20 6.27
C LEU A 196 5.27 -7.88 7.19
N ALA A 197 4.13 -8.54 6.95
CA ALA A 197 3.01 -8.51 7.88
C ALA A 197 3.40 -9.32 9.14
N ILE A 198 3.50 -8.64 10.28
CA ILE A 198 3.65 -9.31 11.57
C ILE A 198 2.23 -9.61 12.06
N LEU A 199 1.73 -10.81 11.76
CA LEU A 199 0.43 -11.27 12.23
C LEU A 199 0.54 -11.64 13.72
N GLY A 200 0.10 -10.72 14.59
CA GLY A 200 -0.15 -11.02 16.00
C GLY A 200 -1.62 -11.40 16.19
N PRO A 201 -1.97 -12.54 16.82
CA PRO A 201 -3.36 -12.83 17.16
C PRO A 201 -3.80 -11.88 18.27
N LEU A 202 -4.39 -10.73 17.91
CA LEU A 202 -4.97 -9.81 18.90
C LEU A 202 -6.40 -10.26 19.25
N PHE A 203 -6.52 -11.49 19.75
CA PHE A 203 -7.74 -11.89 20.46
C PHE A 203 -7.67 -11.31 21.88
N GLY A 204 -8.64 -10.43 22.15
CA GLY A 204 -8.83 -9.65 23.38
C GLY A 204 -8.11 -10.11 24.64
N ILE A 205 -7.12 -9.34 25.08
CA ILE A 205 -6.68 -9.26 26.47
C ILE A 205 -6.39 -7.80 26.79
N VAL A 206 -7.33 -7.13 27.48
CA VAL A 206 -6.96 -6.11 28.48
C VAL A 206 -6.76 -6.92 29.76
N PRO A 207 -5.57 -6.94 30.40
CA PRO A 207 -5.01 -5.73 31.01
C PRO A 207 -3.46 -5.62 31.10
N VAL A 208 -3.01 -4.41 31.48
CA VAL A 208 -1.69 -4.03 32.03
C VAL A 208 -0.48 -4.06 31.08
N LEU A 209 -0.31 -2.98 30.32
CA LEU A 209 1.00 -2.33 30.22
C LEU A 209 0.78 -0.81 30.28
N GLY A 210 1.06 -0.25 31.45
CA GLY A 210 0.85 1.16 31.76
C GLY A 210 1.81 2.09 31.01
N GLY A 211 1.30 3.26 30.64
CA GLY A 211 2.08 4.50 30.68
C GLY A 211 2.38 5.18 29.36
N HIS A 212 2.59 4.47 28.24
CA HIS A 212 3.17 5.13 27.05
C HIS A 212 2.34 5.04 25.76
N LEU A 213 1.35 4.14 25.66
CA LEU A 213 0.40 4.13 24.54
C LEU A 213 -0.76 5.14 24.69
N HIS A 214 -1.01 5.63 25.91
CA HIS A 214 -2.16 6.50 26.20
C HIS A 214 -1.98 7.93 25.66
N ALA A 215 -0.75 8.36 25.38
CA ALA A 215 -0.47 9.71 24.87
C ALA A 215 -0.70 9.83 23.34
N ALA A 216 -0.45 8.76 22.58
CA ALA A 216 -0.61 8.78 21.12
C ALA A 216 -2.09 8.81 20.69
N LEU A 217 -2.97 8.14 21.43
CA LEU A 217 -4.40 8.04 21.10
C LEU A 217 -5.23 9.26 21.54
N GLN A 218 -4.76 10.07 22.51
CA GLN A 218 -5.50 11.25 22.97
C GLN A 218 -5.38 12.48 22.05
N ASN A 219 -4.43 12.50 21.12
CA ASN A 219 -4.23 13.61 20.18
C ASN A 219 -5.01 13.46 18.87
N LEU A 220 -5.74 12.35 18.66
CA LEU A 220 -6.45 12.05 17.40
C LEU A 220 -7.97 12.25 17.43
N LEU A 221 -8.55 12.79 18.51
CA LEU A 221 -9.98 13.14 18.53
C LEU A 221 -10.16 14.67 18.59
N PRO A 222 -10.90 15.29 17.65
CA PRO A 222 -11.25 16.69 17.75
C PRO A 222 -12.13 16.92 18.99
N ARG A 223 -11.69 17.83 19.87
CA ARG A 223 -12.49 18.30 21.00
C ARG A 223 -13.78 18.95 20.46
N GLN A 224 -14.89 18.23 20.50
CA GLN A 224 -16.21 18.82 20.36
C GLN A 224 -16.42 19.73 21.59
N ARG A 225 -16.71 21.01 21.33
CA ARG A 225 -17.21 21.96 22.34
C ARG A 225 -18.70 21.76 22.53
#